data_AF-A0A7W7H5M0-F1
#
_entry.id   AF-A0A7W7H5M0-F1
#
_cell.length_a   1.000
_cell.length_b   1.000
_cell.length_c   1.000
_cell.angle_alpha   90.00
_cell.angle_beta   90.00
_cell.angle_gamma   90.00
#
_symmetry.space_group_name_H-M   'P 1'
#
loop_
_entity.id
_entity.type
_entity.pdbx_description
1 polymer ?
#
loop_
_entity_poly.entity_id
_entity_poly.type
_entity_poly.pdbx_seq_one_letter_code
_entity_poly.pdbx_strand_id
1 'polypeptide(L)'
;MPMKLGPGEPAAGPWQVVAVTEVLRRLGPLPRIVAVDGRGAGGKTTVAGVLTAAVERSAVVHTDDVAWHHSFFDWADLLIDGILAPLRRGEPVRYRPPGWIAKGRPGAIEIPAGLDLVVVEGVGAGRRELAGYLDALVWVQSDFAEAERRGIERDGGDQATIDFWHEWMAEEIPFLSGQRPWERADVIVAGTPELTYDRASELVVAERCGSARVTAAAERRMAAPAPSE
;
A
#
# COMPACT_ATOMS: atom_id res chain seq x y z
N MET A 1 -5.59 -25.37 1.22
CA MET A 1 -4.39 -25.63 0.37
C MET A 1 -3.38 -24.56 0.73
N PRO A 2 -2.06 -24.81 0.68
CA PRO A 2 -1.11 -23.74 0.92
C PRO A 2 -1.33 -22.59 -0.09
N MET A 3 -1.26 -21.35 0.38
CA MET A 3 -1.39 -20.14 -0.43
C MET A 3 -0.43 -20.17 -1.62
N LYS A 4 -0.94 -19.96 -2.83
CA LYS A 4 -0.12 -19.83 -4.04
C LYS A 4 0.36 -18.38 -4.15
N LEU A 5 1.67 -18.16 -4.07
CA LEU A 5 2.27 -16.83 -4.04
C LEU A 5 2.79 -16.38 -5.41
N GLY A 6 3.10 -15.09 -5.52
CA GLY A 6 3.75 -14.52 -6.70
C GLY A 6 5.19 -15.02 -6.88
N PRO A 7 5.78 -14.87 -8.08
CA PRO A 7 7.17 -15.24 -8.33
C PRO A 7 8.14 -14.57 -7.36
N GLY A 8 9.00 -15.39 -6.72
CA GLY A 8 10.05 -14.90 -5.81
C GLY A 8 9.57 -14.42 -4.44
N GLU A 9 8.26 -14.50 -4.15
CA GLU A 9 7.67 -14.15 -2.86
C GLU A 9 7.67 -15.36 -1.91
N PRO A 10 8.32 -15.29 -0.74
CA PRO A 10 8.28 -16.37 0.25
C PRO A 10 6.99 -16.34 1.07
N ALA A 11 6.53 -17.51 1.52
CA ALA A 11 5.43 -17.58 2.49
C ALA A 11 5.85 -16.95 3.82
N ALA A 12 5.06 -15.99 4.30
CA ALA A 12 5.38 -15.21 5.48
C ALA A 12 4.95 -15.87 6.81
N GLY A 13 4.11 -16.91 6.74
CA GLY A 13 3.63 -17.62 7.92
C GLY A 13 4.77 -18.19 8.81
N PRO A 14 4.46 -18.61 10.05
CA PRO A 14 3.13 -18.83 10.61
C PRO A 14 2.34 -17.54 10.86
N TRP A 15 1.01 -17.66 10.83
CA TRP A 15 0.05 -16.56 10.94
C TRP A 15 -0.58 -16.51 12.32
N GLN A 16 -0.79 -15.31 12.84
CA GLN A 16 -1.47 -15.05 14.12
C GLN A 16 -2.49 -13.93 13.97
N VAL A 17 -3.58 -13.99 14.74
CA VAL A 17 -4.55 -12.90 14.86
C VAL A 17 -3.99 -11.86 15.82
N VAL A 18 -3.95 -10.59 15.41
CA VAL A 18 -3.39 -9.49 16.18
C VAL A 18 -4.32 -8.28 16.14
N ALA A 19 -4.58 -7.68 17.29
CA ALA A 19 -5.36 -6.45 17.40
C ALA A 19 -4.72 -5.31 16.59
N VAL A 20 -5.55 -4.49 15.93
CA VAL A 20 -5.08 -3.37 15.10
C VAL A 20 -4.19 -2.40 15.87
N THR A 21 -4.46 -2.18 17.16
CA THR A 21 -3.65 -1.32 18.04
C THR A 21 -2.21 -1.82 18.21
N GLU A 22 -2.02 -3.14 18.27
CA GLU A 22 -0.70 -3.76 18.32
C GLU A 22 0.00 -3.68 16.95
N VAL A 23 -0.72 -3.85 15.84
CA VAL A 23 -0.18 -3.61 14.50
C VAL A 23 0.29 -2.16 14.35
N LEU A 24 -0.54 -1.20 14.76
CA LEU A 24 -0.19 0.22 14.75
C LEU A 24 1.05 0.52 15.60
N ARG A 25 1.26 -0.19 16.72
CA ARG A 25 2.48 -0.04 17.54
C ARG A 25 3.72 -0.55 16.82
N ARG A 26 3.61 -1.65 16.06
CA ARG A 26 4.72 -2.21 15.26
C ARG A 26 5.15 -1.29 14.12
N LEU A 27 4.24 -0.48 13.60
CA LEU A 27 4.48 0.49 12.52
C LEU A 27 5.16 1.80 12.98
N GLY A 28 5.59 1.90 14.25
CA GLY A 28 6.35 3.03 14.78
C GLY A 28 5.50 4.14 15.41
N PRO A 29 6.10 5.25 15.84
CA PRO A 29 5.38 6.36 16.49
C PRO A 29 4.56 7.20 15.50
N LEU A 30 3.60 7.98 16.02
CA LEU A 30 2.86 9.02 15.28
C LEU A 30 3.60 10.37 15.39
N PRO A 31 3.42 11.31 14.44
CA PRO A 31 2.72 11.14 13.17
C PRO A 31 3.55 10.32 12.16
N ARG A 32 2.87 9.61 11.26
CA ARG A 32 3.54 8.75 10.28
C ARG A 32 2.80 8.59 8.95
N ILE A 33 3.58 8.27 7.91
CA ILE A 33 3.11 7.86 6.60
C ILE A 33 3.42 6.38 6.40
N VAL A 34 2.39 5.55 6.21
CA VAL A 34 2.52 4.10 6.06
C VAL A 34 2.11 3.69 4.66
N ALA A 35 2.94 2.90 3.99
CA ALA A 35 2.53 2.24 2.76
C ALA A 35 1.81 0.92 3.07
N VAL A 36 0.69 0.66 2.41
CA VAL A 36 0.01 -0.63 2.37
C VAL A 36 0.06 -1.13 0.93
N ASP A 37 1.06 -1.96 0.66
CA ASP A 37 1.33 -2.55 -0.65
C ASP A 37 0.90 -4.02 -0.67
N GLY A 38 0.73 -4.59 -1.85
CA GLY A 38 0.13 -5.91 -2.07
C GLY A 38 -0.41 -5.99 -3.49
N ARG A 39 -0.66 -7.20 -3.97
CA ARG A 39 -1.16 -7.44 -5.33
C ARG A 39 -2.58 -6.89 -5.54
N GLY A 40 -2.97 -6.68 -6.80
CA GLY A 40 -4.33 -6.32 -7.21
C GLY A 40 -5.36 -7.24 -6.56
N ALA A 41 -6.46 -6.67 -6.07
CA ALA A 41 -7.49 -7.39 -5.30
C ALA A 41 -6.99 -8.21 -4.09
N GLY A 42 -5.78 -7.92 -3.60
CA GLY A 42 -5.15 -8.62 -2.48
C GLY A 42 -5.63 -8.21 -1.09
N GLY A 43 -6.58 -7.27 -0.95
CA GLY A 43 -7.12 -6.85 0.35
C GLY A 43 -6.48 -5.61 0.99
N LYS A 44 -5.61 -4.89 0.26
CA LYS A 44 -4.96 -3.64 0.71
C LYS A 44 -5.95 -2.60 1.24
N THR A 45 -6.99 -2.28 0.46
CA THR A 45 -8.00 -1.28 0.84
C THR A 45 -8.71 -1.65 2.15
N THR A 46 -8.96 -2.95 2.39
CA THR A 46 -9.49 -3.43 3.67
C THR A 46 -8.50 -3.17 4.82
N VAL A 47 -7.22 -3.53 4.64
CA VAL A 47 -6.18 -3.27 5.65
C VAL A 47 -6.04 -1.77 5.92
N ALA A 48 -5.98 -0.95 4.88
CA ALA A 48 -5.91 0.51 5.00
C ALA A 48 -7.09 1.07 5.81
N GLY A 49 -8.32 0.61 5.51
CA GLY A 49 -9.53 1.02 6.24
C GLY A 49 -9.52 0.62 7.71
N VAL A 50 -9.02 -0.59 8.05
CA VAL A 50 -8.88 -1.03 9.44
C VAL A 50 -7.86 -0.17 10.19
N LEU A 51 -6.72 0.16 9.57
CA LEU A 51 -5.70 1.01 10.19
C LEU A 51 -6.20 2.44 10.43
N THR A 52 -6.91 3.05 9.48
CA THR A 52 -7.42 4.42 9.61
C THR A 52 -8.63 4.50 10.54
N ALA A 53 -9.50 3.49 10.58
CA ALA A 53 -10.60 3.44 11.54
C ALA A 53 -10.12 3.43 13.01
N ALA A 54 -8.91 2.93 13.26
CA ALA A 54 -8.30 2.90 14.59
C ALA A 54 -7.52 4.18 14.97
N VAL A 55 -7.40 5.16 14.06
CA VAL A 55 -6.71 6.44 14.30
C VAL A 55 -7.59 7.60 13.84
N GLU A 56 -8.11 8.38 14.80
CA GLU A 56 -9.09 9.45 14.55
C GLU A 56 -8.62 10.47 13.50
N ARG A 57 -7.39 10.98 13.63
CA ARG A 57 -6.79 11.95 12.70
C ARG A 57 -6.03 11.22 11.60
N SER A 58 -6.75 10.57 10.69
CA SER A 58 -6.13 9.81 9.60
C SER A 58 -6.74 10.02 8.22
N ALA A 59 -5.99 9.65 7.18
CA ALA A 59 -6.43 9.66 5.79
C ALA A 59 -5.82 8.51 4.98
N VAL A 60 -6.48 8.15 3.88
CA VAL A 60 -5.98 7.20 2.88
C VAL A 60 -5.72 7.91 1.56
N VAL A 61 -4.58 7.60 0.93
CA VAL A 61 -4.23 8.00 -0.43
C VAL A 61 -4.22 6.74 -1.28
N HIS A 62 -5.09 6.70 -2.28
CA HIS A 62 -5.16 5.61 -3.26
C HIS A 62 -4.20 5.90 -4.42
N THR A 63 -3.25 5.01 -4.69
CA THR A 63 -2.33 5.20 -5.84
C THR A 63 -3.09 5.24 -7.17
N ASP A 64 -4.22 4.54 -7.26
CA ASP A 64 -5.08 4.52 -8.44
C ASP A 64 -5.64 5.90 -8.78
N ASP A 65 -5.88 6.75 -7.77
CA ASP A 65 -6.29 8.14 -8.00
C ASP A 65 -5.12 8.97 -8.56
N VAL A 66 -3.90 8.76 -8.07
CA VAL A 66 -2.70 9.45 -8.57
C VAL A 66 -2.35 9.01 -10.01
N ALA A 67 -2.45 7.71 -10.29
CA ALA A 67 -2.12 7.09 -11.57
C ALA A 67 -3.26 7.16 -12.60
N TRP A 68 -4.42 7.71 -12.24
CA TRP A 68 -5.61 7.70 -13.06
C TRP A 68 -5.37 8.30 -14.46
N HIS A 69 -5.62 7.52 -15.52
CA HIS A 69 -5.28 7.84 -16.92
C HIS A 69 -3.82 8.28 -17.14
N HIS A 70 -2.88 7.64 -16.46
CA HIS A 70 -1.45 7.86 -16.65
C HIS A 70 -0.73 6.60 -17.16
N SER A 71 -0.12 5.83 -16.26
CA SER A 71 0.66 4.63 -16.54
C SER A 71 0.41 3.62 -15.41
N PHE A 72 0.67 2.33 -15.65
CA PHE A 72 0.50 1.30 -14.60
C PHE A 72 1.42 1.56 -13.40
N PHE A 73 2.70 1.86 -13.64
CA PHE A 73 3.71 1.98 -12.58
C PHE A 73 4.69 3.15 -12.72
N ASP A 74 4.52 4.04 -13.69
CA ASP A 74 5.39 5.21 -13.90
C ASP A 74 4.76 6.48 -13.31
N TRP A 75 4.39 6.45 -12.03
CA TRP A 75 3.69 7.54 -11.33
C TRP A 75 4.33 7.95 -10.00
N ALA A 76 5.50 7.39 -9.64
CA ALA A 76 6.16 7.67 -8.35
C ALA A 76 6.38 9.17 -8.14
N ASP A 77 6.91 9.87 -9.14
CA ASP A 77 7.22 11.30 -9.04
C ASP A 77 5.94 12.12 -8.81
N LEU A 78 4.82 11.74 -9.43
CA LEU A 78 3.53 12.38 -9.20
C LEU A 78 3.07 12.25 -7.74
N LEU A 79 3.24 11.06 -7.15
CA LEU A 79 2.93 10.83 -5.75
C LEU A 79 3.90 11.58 -4.82
N ILE A 80 5.19 11.60 -5.15
CA ILE A 80 6.22 12.29 -4.37
C ILE A 80 5.93 13.78 -4.34
N ASP A 81 5.87 14.42 -5.50
CA ASP A 81 5.78 15.88 -5.62
C ASP A 81 4.39 16.39 -5.20
N GLY A 82 3.35 15.67 -5.60
CA GLY A 82 1.97 16.08 -5.37
C GLY A 82 1.50 15.85 -3.93
N ILE A 83 2.05 14.86 -3.24
CA ILE A 83 1.46 14.38 -1.97
C ILE A 83 2.54 14.20 -0.89
N LEU A 84 3.53 13.33 -1.10
CA LEU A 84 4.42 12.92 -0.02
C LEU A 84 5.36 14.03 0.43
N ALA A 85 5.95 14.79 -0.49
CA ALA A 85 6.84 15.90 -0.15
C ALA A 85 6.10 17.02 0.62
N PRO A 86 4.91 17.50 0.20
CA PRO A 86 4.09 18.41 1.03
C PRO A 86 3.77 17.86 2.42
N LEU A 87 3.33 16.60 2.53
CA LEU A 87 3.03 16.00 3.83
C LEU A 87 4.27 15.94 4.74
N ARG A 88 5.46 15.67 4.18
CA ARG A 88 6.71 15.69 4.92
C ARG A 88 7.12 17.09 5.39
N ARG A 89 6.67 18.15 4.70
CA ARG A 89 6.80 19.54 5.17
C ARG A 89 5.73 19.94 6.18
N GLY A 90 4.78 19.05 6.51
CA GLY A 90 3.66 19.35 7.41
C GLY A 90 2.57 20.20 6.77
N GLU A 91 2.56 20.29 5.44
CA GLU A 91 1.62 21.10 4.66
C GLU A 91 0.34 20.29 4.34
N PRO A 92 -0.83 20.95 4.21
CA PRO A 92 -2.00 20.31 3.65
C PRO A 92 -1.78 20.03 2.15
N VAL A 93 -2.35 18.93 1.66
CA VAL A 93 -2.33 18.56 0.24
C VAL A 93 -3.64 18.95 -0.42
N ARG A 94 -3.53 19.56 -1.61
CA ARG A 94 -4.61 19.68 -2.58
C ARG A 94 -4.05 19.45 -3.98
N TYR A 95 -4.02 18.19 -4.40
CA TYR A 95 -3.33 17.76 -5.61
C TYR A 95 -4.30 17.33 -6.70
N ARG A 96 -4.04 17.78 -7.94
CA ARG A 96 -4.78 17.34 -9.13
C ARG A 96 -3.82 16.59 -10.05
N PRO A 97 -3.92 15.25 -10.11
CA PRO A 97 -3.08 14.46 -10.99
C PRO A 97 -3.22 14.87 -12.48
N PRO A 98 -2.17 14.75 -13.31
CA PRO A 98 -2.22 15.13 -14.72
C PRO A 98 -3.38 14.50 -15.49
N GLY A 99 -3.68 13.22 -15.25
CA GLY A 99 -4.80 12.54 -15.90
C GLY A 99 -6.16 13.13 -15.53
N TRP A 100 -6.34 13.59 -14.28
CA TRP A 100 -7.56 14.27 -13.85
C TRP A 100 -7.77 15.56 -14.62
N ILE A 101 -6.69 16.34 -14.80
CA ILE A 101 -6.73 17.59 -15.55
C ILE A 101 -7.03 17.29 -17.03
N ALA A 102 -6.31 16.35 -17.63
CA ALA A 102 -6.44 16.00 -19.04
C ALA A 102 -7.84 15.47 -19.42
N LYS A 103 -8.52 14.78 -18.50
CA LYS A 103 -9.88 14.26 -18.70
C LYS A 103 -10.98 15.07 -18.03
N GLY A 104 -10.65 16.24 -17.46
CA GLY A 104 -11.63 17.12 -16.83
C GLY A 104 -12.31 16.55 -15.57
N ARG A 105 -11.66 15.62 -14.86
CA ARG A 105 -12.17 15.10 -13.58
C ARG A 105 -12.24 16.24 -12.55
N PRO A 106 -13.41 16.53 -11.95
CA PRO A 106 -13.56 17.58 -10.95
C PRO A 106 -12.88 17.18 -9.62
N GLY A 107 -12.63 18.16 -8.77
CA GLY A 107 -12.03 17.95 -7.44
C GLY A 107 -10.51 17.84 -7.45
N ALA A 108 -9.98 17.35 -6.33
CA ALA A 108 -8.57 17.12 -6.06
C ALA A 108 -8.43 16.01 -5.00
N ILE A 109 -7.25 15.41 -4.91
CA ILE A 109 -6.84 14.62 -3.74
C ILE A 109 -6.54 15.64 -2.63
N GLU A 110 -7.31 15.58 -1.54
CA GLU A 110 -7.22 16.54 -0.43
C GLU A 110 -6.86 15.85 0.87
N ILE A 111 -5.80 16.32 1.53
CA ILE A 111 -5.31 15.77 2.81
C ILE A 111 -5.05 16.94 3.76
N PRO A 112 -5.77 17.04 4.88
CA PRO A 112 -5.52 18.08 5.87
C PRO A 112 -4.12 17.99 6.48
N ALA A 113 -3.59 19.11 6.96
CA ALA A 113 -2.37 19.13 7.76
C ALA A 113 -2.61 18.55 9.17
N GLY A 114 -1.54 18.09 9.80
CA GLY A 114 -1.56 17.64 11.20
C GLY A 114 -2.25 16.29 11.43
N LEU A 115 -2.41 15.46 10.41
CA LEU A 115 -2.87 14.08 10.62
C LEU A 115 -1.82 13.27 11.38
N ASP A 116 -2.29 12.33 12.20
CA ASP A 116 -1.44 11.39 12.93
C ASP A 116 -1.03 10.21 12.04
N LEU A 117 -1.91 9.79 11.12
CA LEU A 117 -1.64 8.70 10.20
C LEU A 117 -2.10 9.05 8.78
N VAL A 118 -1.19 8.92 7.81
CA VAL A 118 -1.55 8.86 6.39
C VAL A 118 -1.19 7.47 5.87
N VAL A 119 -2.15 6.77 5.29
CA VAL A 119 -1.92 5.49 4.62
C VAL A 119 -1.87 5.72 3.12
N VAL A 120 -0.79 5.31 2.45
CA VAL A 120 -0.73 5.21 0.99
C VAL A 120 -0.99 3.76 0.62
N GLU A 121 -2.07 3.49 -0.11
CA GLU A 121 -2.45 2.13 -0.48
C GLU A 121 -2.52 1.97 -1.99
N GLY A 122 -2.04 0.82 -2.45
CA GLY A 122 -2.06 0.47 -3.86
C GLY A 122 -0.88 -0.40 -4.26
N VAL A 123 -0.96 -1.01 -5.45
CA VAL A 123 0.15 -1.82 -5.97
C VAL A 123 1.33 -0.91 -6.25
N GLY A 124 2.47 -1.14 -5.60
CA GLY A 124 3.64 -0.28 -5.71
C GLY A 124 3.71 0.86 -4.70
N ALA A 125 2.79 0.94 -3.74
CA ALA A 125 2.90 1.89 -2.63
C ALA A 125 4.17 1.69 -1.78
N GLY A 126 4.77 0.49 -1.79
CA GLY A 126 6.00 0.12 -1.08
C GLY A 126 7.25 0.11 -1.96
N ARG A 127 7.19 0.71 -3.16
CA ARG A 127 8.33 0.77 -4.10
C ARG A 127 9.51 1.56 -3.53
N ARG A 128 10.72 1.24 -3.97
CA ARG A 128 11.97 1.77 -3.39
C ARG A 128 12.08 3.29 -3.51
N GLU A 129 11.57 3.85 -4.59
CA GLU A 129 11.56 5.29 -4.88
C GLU A 129 10.84 6.10 -3.78
N LEU A 130 9.86 5.48 -3.10
CA LEU A 130 9.09 6.12 -2.04
C LEU A 130 9.71 5.92 -0.65
N ALA A 131 10.75 5.10 -0.51
CA ALA A 131 11.27 4.68 0.80
C ALA A 131 11.71 5.87 1.68
N GLY A 132 12.23 6.94 1.08
CA GLY A 132 12.61 8.16 1.78
C GLY A 132 11.44 8.92 2.41
N TYR A 133 10.23 8.68 1.92
CA TYR A 133 9.00 9.37 2.32
C TYR A 133 8.09 8.50 3.18
N LEU A 134 8.42 7.24 3.45
CA LEU A 134 7.60 6.30 4.19
C LEU A 134 8.22 5.96 5.54
N ASP A 135 7.39 5.85 6.57
CA ASP A 135 7.83 5.48 7.92
C ASP A 135 7.79 3.97 8.15
N ALA A 136 6.78 3.32 7.58
CA ALA A 136 6.64 1.88 7.60
C ALA A 136 5.97 1.37 6.33
N LEU A 137 6.20 0.10 6.05
CA LEU A 137 5.61 -0.65 4.94
C LEU A 137 4.87 -1.88 5.48
N VAL A 138 3.58 -1.97 5.15
CA VAL A 138 2.77 -3.16 5.28
C VAL A 138 2.70 -3.84 3.91
N TRP A 139 3.07 -5.12 3.87
CA TRP A 139 2.83 -5.97 2.70
C TRP A 139 1.62 -6.87 2.94
N VAL A 140 0.64 -6.82 2.04
CA VAL A 140 -0.54 -7.68 2.07
C VAL A 140 -0.30 -8.88 1.15
N GLN A 141 0.06 -10.00 1.77
CA GLN A 141 0.31 -11.28 1.10
C GLN A 141 -1.02 -12.03 0.92
N SER A 142 -1.33 -12.41 -0.32
CA SER A 142 -2.60 -13.04 -0.70
C SER A 142 -2.38 -14.15 -1.70
N ASP A 143 -3.28 -15.13 -1.70
CA ASP A 143 -3.31 -16.18 -2.71
C ASP A 143 -3.52 -15.55 -4.10
N PHE A 144 -2.64 -15.91 -5.02
CA PHE A 144 -2.57 -15.35 -6.35
C PHE A 144 -3.87 -15.56 -7.12
N ALA A 145 -4.39 -16.78 -7.11
CA ALA A 145 -5.56 -17.16 -7.90
C ALA A 145 -6.85 -16.65 -7.25
N GLU A 146 -6.89 -16.62 -5.91
CA GLU A 146 -7.99 -16.01 -5.17
C GLU A 146 -8.10 -14.51 -5.43
N ALA A 147 -6.97 -13.80 -5.41
CA ALA A 147 -6.93 -12.36 -5.65
C ALA A 147 -7.41 -12.03 -7.07
N GLU A 148 -6.90 -12.73 -8.09
CA GLU A 148 -7.33 -12.61 -9.47
C GLU A 148 -8.85 -12.86 -9.62
N ARG A 149 -9.35 -13.97 -9.08
CA ARG A 149 -10.78 -14.30 -9.15
C ARG A 149 -11.64 -13.21 -8.52
N ARG A 150 -11.29 -12.74 -7.31
CA ARG A 150 -12.01 -11.65 -6.63
C ARG A 150 -11.99 -10.35 -7.43
N GLY A 151 -10.85 -10.06 -8.06
CA GLY A 151 -10.69 -8.88 -8.90
C GLY A 151 -11.63 -8.89 -10.10
N ILE A 152 -11.61 -9.98 -10.86
CA ILE A 152 -12.48 -10.18 -12.02
C ILE A 152 -13.95 -10.15 -11.61
N GLU A 153 -14.34 -10.85 -10.54
CA GLU A 153 -15.72 -10.87 -10.03
C GLU A 153 -16.19 -9.48 -9.60
N ARG A 154 -15.34 -8.71 -8.92
CA ARG A 154 -15.65 -7.34 -8.46
C ARG A 154 -15.86 -6.38 -9.63
N ASP A 155 -15.07 -6.53 -10.69
CA ASP A 155 -15.01 -5.55 -11.79
C ASP A 155 -15.98 -5.89 -12.94
N GLY A 156 -16.75 -6.98 -12.82
CA GLY A 156 -17.91 -7.28 -13.67
C GLY A 156 -17.88 -8.66 -14.33
N GLY A 157 -16.71 -9.31 -14.40
CA GLY A 157 -16.56 -10.68 -14.87
C GLY A 157 -16.81 -10.91 -16.36
N ASP A 158 -16.99 -9.84 -17.16
CA ASP A 158 -17.09 -9.96 -18.61
C ASP A 158 -15.71 -10.17 -19.28
N GLN A 159 -15.72 -10.55 -20.55
CA GLN A 159 -14.47 -10.86 -21.26
C GLN A 159 -13.51 -9.66 -21.32
N ALA A 160 -14.04 -8.44 -21.47
CA ALA A 160 -13.22 -7.23 -21.52
C ALA A 160 -12.51 -6.97 -20.17
N THR A 161 -13.21 -7.21 -19.06
CA THR A 161 -12.66 -7.15 -17.70
C THR A 161 -11.57 -8.19 -17.51
N ILE A 162 -11.80 -9.43 -17.94
CA ILE A 162 -10.81 -10.51 -17.87
C ILE A 162 -9.56 -10.14 -18.67
N ASP A 163 -9.72 -9.63 -19.89
CA ASP A 163 -8.60 -9.24 -20.75
C ASP A 163 -7.78 -8.10 -20.12
N PHE A 164 -8.47 -7.10 -19.54
CA PHE A 164 -7.81 -6.01 -18.80
C PHE A 164 -7.07 -6.53 -17.56
N TRP A 165 -7.65 -7.47 -16.81
CA TRP A 165 -6.98 -8.09 -15.65
C TRP A 165 -5.71 -8.84 -16.05
N HIS A 166 -5.73 -9.55 -17.18
CA HIS A 166 -4.54 -10.21 -17.70
C HIS A 166 -3.46 -9.19 -18.13
N GLU A 167 -3.84 -8.08 -18.78
CA GLU A 167 -2.93 -6.99 -19.12
C GLU A 167 -2.31 -6.37 -17.85
N TRP A 168 -3.13 -6.08 -16.85
CA TRP A 168 -2.68 -5.60 -15.54
C TRP A 168 -1.66 -6.55 -14.91
N MET A 169 -1.96 -7.85 -14.90
CA MET A 169 -1.09 -8.86 -14.30
C MET A 169 0.24 -9.02 -15.06
N ALA A 170 0.23 -8.85 -16.38
CA ALA A 170 1.44 -8.87 -17.20
C ALA A 170 2.43 -7.76 -16.80
N GLU A 171 1.93 -6.61 -16.34
CA GLU A 171 2.75 -5.50 -15.83
C GLU A 171 3.06 -5.63 -14.33
N GLU A 172 2.08 -6.05 -13.52
CA GLU A 172 2.22 -6.17 -12.06
C GLU A 172 3.30 -7.18 -11.65
N ILE A 173 3.30 -8.37 -12.27
CA ILE A 173 4.20 -9.46 -11.90
C ILE A 173 5.67 -9.08 -12.02
N PRO A 174 6.17 -8.59 -13.18
CA PRO A 174 7.56 -8.16 -13.31
C PRO A 174 7.87 -6.96 -12.42
N PHE A 175 6.94 -6.01 -12.28
CA PHE A 175 7.12 -4.86 -11.41
C PHE A 175 7.37 -5.28 -9.95
N LEU A 176 6.49 -6.12 -9.39
CA LEU A 176 6.64 -6.62 -8.02
C LEU A 176 7.86 -7.53 -7.86
N SER A 177 8.18 -8.35 -8.86
CA SER A 177 9.40 -9.18 -8.87
C SER A 177 10.67 -8.34 -8.81
N GLY A 178 10.68 -7.16 -9.46
CA GLY A 178 11.77 -6.20 -9.39
C GLY A 178 11.78 -5.41 -8.08
N GLN A 179 10.61 -4.98 -7.59
CA GLN A 179 10.47 -4.14 -6.40
C GLN A 179 10.63 -4.91 -5.09
N ARG A 180 10.21 -6.18 -5.02
CA ARG A 180 10.29 -7.09 -3.86
C ARG A 180 9.93 -6.39 -2.53
N PRO A 181 8.77 -5.71 -2.43
CA PRO A 181 8.38 -4.95 -1.23
C PRO A 181 8.30 -5.84 0.02
N TRP A 182 7.94 -7.13 -0.13
CA TRP A 182 7.88 -8.10 0.96
C TRP A 182 9.21 -8.29 1.71
N GLU A 183 10.35 -8.03 1.08
CA GLU A 183 11.66 -8.11 1.76
C GLU A 183 11.95 -6.94 2.70
N ARG A 184 11.19 -5.85 2.55
CA ARG A 184 11.35 -4.61 3.31
C ARG A 184 10.16 -4.27 4.20
N ALA A 185 9.14 -5.14 4.22
CA ALA A 185 7.92 -4.92 4.96
C ALA A 185 8.17 -5.02 6.47
N ASP A 186 7.69 -4.03 7.21
CA ASP A 186 7.74 -4.00 8.67
C ASP A 186 6.65 -4.90 9.28
N VAL A 187 5.52 -5.05 8.57
CA VAL A 187 4.42 -5.99 8.89
C VAL A 187 3.96 -6.69 7.61
N ILE A 188 3.78 -8.00 7.65
CA ILE A 188 3.11 -8.77 6.58
C ILE A 188 1.74 -9.22 7.08
N VAL A 189 0.70 -8.83 6.35
CA VAL A 189 -0.71 -9.16 6.63
C VAL A 189 -1.19 -10.19 5.61
N ALA A 190 -1.93 -11.21 6.05
CA ALA A 190 -2.62 -12.12 5.15
C ALA A 190 -3.89 -11.45 4.61
N GLY A 191 -3.97 -11.24 3.30
CA GLY A 191 -5.17 -10.72 2.63
C GLY A 191 -6.16 -11.80 2.18
N THR A 192 -5.74 -13.07 2.23
CA THR A 192 -6.61 -14.25 2.11
C THR A 192 -6.42 -15.18 3.32
N PRO A 193 -6.74 -14.72 4.54
CA PRO A 193 -6.52 -15.50 5.75
C PRO A 193 -7.50 -16.68 5.86
N GLU A 194 -7.02 -17.80 6.39
CA GLU A 194 -7.87 -18.95 6.76
C GLU A 194 -8.33 -18.88 8.23
N LEU A 195 -7.66 -18.07 9.07
CA LEU A 195 -8.01 -17.89 10.48
C LEU A 195 -9.29 -17.06 10.62
N THR A 196 -10.10 -17.37 11.63
CA THR A 196 -11.23 -16.52 12.05
C THR A 196 -10.73 -15.38 12.93
N TYR A 197 -11.19 -14.16 12.67
CA TYR A 197 -10.82 -12.94 13.40
C TYR A 197 -11.90 -11.87 13.20
N ASP A 198 -11.91 -10.86 14.06
CA ASP A 198 -12.76 -9.67 13.89
C ASP A 198 -12.15 -8.72 12.86
N ARG A 199 -12.75 -8.66 11.67
CA ARG A 199 -12.28 -7.80 10.56
C ARG A 199 -12.38 -6.30 10.86
N ALA A 200 -13.12 -5.89 11.89
CA ALA A 200 -13.24 -4.49 12.27
C ALA A 200 -12.10 -4.02 13.18
N SER A 201 -11.46 -4.92 13.93
CA SER A 201 -10.52 -4.55 14.99
C SER A 201 -9.23 -5.40 15.03
N GLU A 202 -9.12 -6.42 14.19
CA GLU A 202 -8.00 -7.35 14.14
C GLU A 202 -7.48 -7.57 12.71
N LEU A 203 -6.22 -7.99 12.62
CA LEU A 203 -5.56 -8.38 11.37
C LEU A 203 -4.85 -9.72 11.58
N VAL A 204 -4.77 -10.51 10.51
CA VAL A 204 -3.97 -11.75 10.50
C VAL A 204 -2.57 -11.42 10.00
N VAL A 205 -1.57 -11.52 10.87
CA VAL A 205 -0.20 -11.08 10.60
C VAL A 205 0.81 -12.21 10.75
N ALA A 206 1.92 -12.13 10.02
CA ALA A 206 3.03 -13.05 10.17
C ALA A 206 3.67 -12.93 11.57
N GLU A 207 4.05 -14.06 12.20
CA GLU A 207 4.75 -14.08 13.49
C GLU A 207 6.15 -13.50 13.44
N ARG A 208 6.82 -13.62 12.29
CA ARG A 208 8.15 -13.05 12.06
C ARG A 208 8.09 -12.23 10.77
N CYS A 209 7.97 -10.92 10.89
CA CYS A 209 8.59 -10.08 9.88
C CYS A 209 10.10 -10.25 9.99
N GLY A 210 10.80 -10.31 8.86
CA GLY A 210 12.24 -10.55 8.79
C GLY A 210 13.00 -9.81 9.88
N SER A 211 13.88 -10.53 10.58
CA SER A 211 14.70 -10.00 11.66
C SER A 211 15.42 -8.70 11.24
N ALA A 212 15.27 -7.66 12.08
CA ALA A 212 15.78 -6.29 11.94
C ALA A 212 14.88 -5.39 11.06
N ARG A 213 14.29 -4.29 11.54
CA ARG A 213 14.95 -3.18 12.25
C ARG A 213 13.89 -2.26 12.86
N VAL A 214 13.92 -2.07 14.18
CA VAL A 214 13.33 -0.88 14.83
C VAL A 214 14.17 0.39 14.51
N THR A 215 15.33 0.24 13.87
CA THR A 215 16.22 1.32 13.42
C THR A 215 16.01 1.82 11.98
N ALA A 216 15.20 1.15 11.14
CA ALA A 216 15.12 1.47 9.71
C ALA A 216 14.33 2.73 9.36
N ALA A 217 13.37 3.17 10.17
CA ALA A 217 12.56 4.35 9.86
C ALA A 217 13.40 5.64 9.83
N ALA A 218 14.38 5.78 10.74
CA ALA A 218 15.30 6.91 10.75
C ALA A 218 16.31 6.85 9.57
N GLU A 219 16.83 5.66 9.27
CA GLU A 219 17.73 5.43 8.13
C GLU A 219 17.03 5.67 6.78
N ARG A 220 15.74 5.29 6.66
CA ARG A 220 14.90 5.54 5.48
C ARG A 220 14.71 7.04 5.25
N ARG A 221 14.42 7.82 6.30
CA ARG A 221 14.23 9.28 6.20
C ARG A 221 15.50 10.04 5.78
N MET A 222 16.69 9.56 6.15
CA MET A 222 17.96 10.20 5.77
C MET A 222 18.35 9.98 4.30
N ALA A 223 17.70 9.03 3.60
CA ALA A 223 17.99 8.69 2.21
C ALA A 223 17.12 9.44 1.18
N ALA A 224 16.16 10.27 1.63
CA ALA A 224 15.42 11.15 0.72
C ALA A 224 16.36 12.25 0.21
N PRO A 225 16.47 12.48 -1.12
CA PRO A 225 17.23 13.61 -1.63
C PRO A 225 16.61 14.92 -1.11
N ALA A 226 17.46 15.89 -0.77
CA ALA A 226 17.01 17.25 -0.54
C ALA A 226 16.27 17.73 -1.81
N PRO A 227 15.11 18.39 -1.68
CA PRO A 227 14.39 18.90 -2.84
C PRO A 227 15.31 19.85 -3.62
N SER A 228 15.32 19.70 -4.94
CA SER A 228 15.95 20.68 -5.84
C SER A 228 15.26 22.03 -5.63
N GLU A 229 16.07 23.04 -5.29
CA GLU A 229 15.67 24.46 -5.15
C GLU A 229 15.04 25.03 -6.43
#